data_AF-A0A1E5JKP9-F1
#
_entry.id   AF-A0A1E5JKP9-F1
#
_cell.length_a   1.000
_cell.length_b   1.000
_cell.length_c   1.000
_cell.angle_alpha   90.00
_cell.angle_beta   90.00
_cell.angle_gamma   90.00
#
_symmetry.space_group_name_H-M   'P 1'
#
loop_
_entity.id
_entity.type
_entity.pdbx_description
1 polymer ?
#
loop_
_entity_poly.entity_id
_entity_poly.type
_entity_poly.pdbx_seq_one_letter_code
_entity_poly.pdbx_strand_id
1 'polypeptide(L)'
;MMTCRELSTEIKNNRGILALLRTRPDNLSNEKKVKRDAFLTENPAIEAIYQFQQQLHSLLMKRALTQHECRKVIPTFLDMLAELKTKWF
;
A
#
# COMPACT_ATOMS: atom_id res chain seq x y z
N MET A 1 9.97 7.33 -14.24
CA MET A 1 8.76 7.14 -13.40
C MET A 1 8.46 5.65 -13.31
N MET A 2 9.12 4.92 -12.41
CA MET A 2 8.86 3.48 -12.26
C MET A 2 7.54 3.26 -11.52
N THR A 3 6.46 3.06 -12.27
CA THR A 3 5.21 2.51 -11.72
C THR A 3 5.42 1.02 -11.40
N CYS A 4 4.60 0.40 -10.54
CA CYS A 4 4.68 -1.06 -10.27
C CYS A 4 4.59 -1.93 -11.53
N ARG A 5 4.18 -1.36 -12.68
CA ARG A 5 4.24 -1.97 -14.01
C ARG A 5 5.64 -2.04 -14.62
N GLU A 6 6.51 -1.11 -14.25
CA GLU A 6 7.91 -1.03 -14.71
C GLU A 6 8.86 -1.77 -13.78
N LEU A 7 8.50 -1.93 -12.50
CA LEU A 7 9.30 -2.67 -11.52
C LEU A 7 9.32 -4.18 -11.77
N SER A 8 8.30 -4.74 -12.43
CA SER A 8 8.32 -6.16 -12.82
C SER A 8 7.41 -6.42 -14.02
N THR A 9 7.97 -6.90 -15.13
CA THR A 9 7.24 -7.51 -16.25
C THR A 9 6.37 -8.68 -15.78
N GLU A 10 6.73 -9.33 -14.66
CA GLU A 10 5.97 -10.39 -13.99
C GLU A 10 4.61 -9.90 -13.45
N ILE A 11 4.53 -8.68 -12.92
CA ILE A 11 3.25 -8.09 -12.46
C ILE A 11 2.33 -7.79 -13.65
N LYS A 12 2.91 -7.41 -14.81
CA LYS A 12 2.14 -7.09 -16.02
C LYS A 12 1.40 -8.32 -16.56
N ASN A 13 1.97 -9.51 -16.40
CA ASN A 13 1.36 -10.78 -16.82
C ASN A 13 0.47 -11.42 -15.74
N ASN A 14 0.74 -11.19 -14.45
CA ASN A 14 -0.09 -11.73 -13.35
C ASN A 14 -1.23 -10.79 -12.93
N ARG A 15 -2.27 -10.69 -13.78
CA ARG A 15 -3.52 -9.95 -13.47
C ARG A 15 -4.18 -10.42 -12.17
N GLY A 16 -4.03 -11.70 -11.82
CA GLY A 16 -4.51 -12.26 -10.55
C GLY A 16 -3.82 -11.64 -9.33
N ILE A 17 -2.49 -11.53 -9.35
CA ILE A 17 -1.71 -10.88 -8.28
C ILE A 17 -2.04 -9.39 -8.21
N LEU A 18 -2.18 -8.70 -9.34
CA LEU A 18 -2.62 -7.30 -9.36
C LEU A 18 -3.99 -7.10 -8.69
N ALA A 19 -4.93 -8.01 -8.93
CA ALA A 19 -6.23 -7.98 -8.26
C ALA A 19 -6.09 -8.19 -6.74
N LEU A 20 -5.19 -9.09 -6.31
CA LEU A 20 -4.90 -9.33 -4.89
C LEU A 20 -4.24 -8.11 -4.22
N LEU A 21 -3.31 -7.43 -4.90
CA LEU A 21 -2.66 -6.22 -4.41
C LEU A 21 -3.61 -5.00 -4.36
N ARG A 22 -4.58 -4.92 -5.27
CA ARG A 22 -5.60 -3.86 -5.27
C ARG A 22 -6.73 -4.12 -4.27
N THR A 23 -7.02 -5.39 -3.98
CA THR A 23 -8.06 -5.76 -3.03
C THR A 23 -7.58 -5.49 -1.62
N ARG A 24 -8.46 -4.91 -0.79
CA ARG A 24 -8.15 -4.64 0.61
C ARG A 24 -7.91 -5.97 1.36
N PRO A 25 -6.90 -6.06 2.24
CA PRO A 25 -6.65 -7.26 3.05
C PRO A 25 -7.90 -7.81 3.73
N ASP A 26 -8.76 -6.92 4.20
CA ASP A 26 -10.00 -7.26 4.89
C ASP A 26 -11.00 -8.06 4.01
N ASN A 27 -10.98 -7.81 2.70
CA ASN A 27 -11.88 -8.44 1.73
C ASN A 27 -11.28 -9.71 1.10
N LEU A 28 -10.08 -10.12 1.50
CA LEU A 28 -9.38 -11.28 0.97
C LEU A 28 -9.64 -12.51 1.85
N SER A 29 -9.97 -13.64 1.21
CA SER A 29 -9.96 -14.95 1.89
C SER A 29 -8.54 -15.26 2.39
N ASN A 30 -8.42 -16.06 3.45
CA ASN A 30 -7.13 -16.41 4.06
C ASN A 30 -6.15 -17.01 3.03
N GLU A 31 -6.63 -17.86 2.13
CA GLU A 31 -5.81 -18.44 1.05
C GLU A 31 -5.22 -17.38 0.11
N LYS A 32 -6.00 -16.33 -0.16
CA LYS A 32 -5.60 -15.21 -1.03
C LYS A 32 -4.63 -14.27 -0.33
N LYS A 33 -4.73 -14.12 1.01
CA LYS A 33 -3.76 -13.40 1.83
C LYS A 33 -2.40 -14.08 1.78
N VAL A 34 -2.37 -15.40 2.00
CA VAL A 34 -1.12 -16.19 1.93
C VAL A 34 -0.44 -16.04 0.57
N LYS A 35 -1.19 -16.13 -0.53
CA LYS A 35 -0.63 -15.93 -1.88
C LYS A 35 -0.07 -14.52 -2.11
N ARG A 36 -0.73 -13.49 -1.57
CA ARG A 36 -0.23 -12.11 -1.62
C ARG A 36 1.05 -11.98 -0.81
N ASP A 37 1.05 -12.50 0.42
CA ASP A 37 2.18 -12.35 1.34
C ASP A 37 3.43 -13.09 0.85
N ALA A 38 3.25 -14.27 0.25
CA ALA A 38 4.33 -14.96 -0.47
C ALA A 38 4.92 -14.07 -1.58
N PHE A 39 4.06 -13.50 -2.43
CA PHE A 39 4.50 -12.61 -3.51
C PHE A 39 5.21 -11.35 -3.02
N LEU A 40 4.75 -10.76 -1.91
CA LEU A 40 5.38 -9.59 -1.30
C LEU A 40 6.75 -9.94 -0.69
N THR A 41 6.85 -11.12 -0.05
CA THR A 41 8.12 -11.64 0.49
C THR A 41 9.16 -11.86 -0.60
N GLU A 42 8.73 -12.34 -1.77
CA GLU A 42 9.60 -12.51 -2.95
C GLU A 42 10.00 -11.17 -3.58
N ASN A 43 9.26 -10.09 -3.32
CA ASN A 43 9.45 -8.78 -3.93
C ASN A 43 9.50 -7.65 -2.87
N PRO A 44 10.58 -7.56 -2.07
CA PRO A 44 10.66 -6.62 -0.95
C PRO A 44 10.54 -5.15 -1.38
N ALA A 45 11.00 -4.82 -2.59
CA ALA A 45 10.83 -3.48 -3.15
C ALA A 45 9.35 -3.13 -3.33
N ILE A 46 8.52 -4.08 -3.79
CA ILE A 46 7.08 -3.91 -4.00
C ILE A 46 6.32 -3.96 -2.67
N GLU A 47 6.78 -4.77 -1.72
CA GLU A 47 6.25 -4.80 -0.35
C GLU A 47 6.30 -3.44 0.31
N ALA A 48 7.43 -2.74 0.23
CA ALA A 48 7.56 -1.40 0.80
C ALA A 48 6.51 -0.42 0.23
N ILE A 49 6.27 -0.46 -1.08
CA ILE A 49 5.24 0.37 -1.75
C ILE A 49 3.84 -0.02 -1.30
N TYR A 50 3.58 -1.33 -1.24
CA TYR A 50 2.30 -1.86 -0.84
C TYR A 50 1.95 -1.45 0.58
N GLN A 51 2.89 -1.59 1.52
CA GLN A 51 2.71 -1.20 2.91
C GLN A 51 2.45 0.31 3.04
N PHE A 52 3.24 1.12 2.35
CA PHE A 52 3.04 2.58 2.32
C PHE A 52 1.63 2.93 1.82
N GLN A 53 1.18 2.30 0.73
CA GLN A 53 -0.16 2.52 0.19
C GLN A 53 -1.26 2.07 1.18
N GLN A 54 -1.09 0.94 1.86
CA GLN A 54 -2.05 0.45 2.86
C GLN A 54 -2.14 1.37 4.08
N GLN A 55 -1.01 1.90 4.55
CA GLN A 55 -0.97 2.86 5.66
C GLN A 55 -1.69 4.15 5.30
N LEU A 56 -1.38 4.73 4.13
CA LEU A 56 -2.03 5.94 3.63
C LEU A 56 -3.54 5.74 3.49
N HIS A 57 -3.95 4.64 2.86
CA HIS A 57 -5.37 4.34 2.68
C HIS A 57 -6.09 4.11 4.01
N SER A 58 -5.48 3.41 4.96
CA SER A 58 -6.04 3.22 6.30
C SER A 58 -6.19 4.53 7.06
N LEU A 59 -5.26 5.48 6.85
CA LEU A 59 -5.36 6.83 7.40
C LEU A 59 -6.56 7.58 6.80
N LEU A 60 -6.73 7.55 5.48
CA LEU A 60 -7.82 8.21 4.76
C LEU A 60 -9.20 7.58 5.04
N MET A 61 -9.25 6.31 5.44
CA MET A 61 -10.48 5.63 5.82
C MET A 61 -10.99 6.02 7.22
N LYS A 62 -10.18 6.69 8.04
CA LYS A 62 -10.61 7.20 9.36
C LYS A 62 -11.50 8.44 9.18
N ARG A 63 -12.76 8.22 8.78
CA ARG A 63 -13.76 9.28 8.49
C ARG A 63 -14.35 9.95 9.74
N ALA A 64 -14.36 9.27 10.87
CA ALA A 64 -14.91 9.75 12.14
C ALA A 64 -13.81 9.96 13.18
N LEU A 65 -12.83 10.81 12.86
CA LEU A 65 -11.81 11.20 13.84
C LEU A 65 -12.32 12.39 14.66
N THR A 66 -12.14 12.29 15.98
CA THR A 66 -12.32 13.44 16.86
C THR A 66 -11.19 14.44 16.64
N GLN A 67 -11.41 15.70 17.02
CA GLN A 67 -10.40 16.76 16.89
C GLN A 67 -9.05 16.37 17.52
N HIS A 68 -9.08 15.67 18.66
CA HIS A 68 -7.88 15.21 19.36
C HIS A 68 -7.11 14.16 18.56
N GLU A 69 -7.81 13.20 17.96
CA GLU A 69 -7.20 12.15 17.14
C GLU A 69 -6.71 12.70 15.78
N CYS A 70 -7.42 13.67 15.19
CA CYS A 70 -6.94 14.39 14.01
C CYS A 70 -5.58 15.07 14.26
N ARG A 71 -5.37 15.70 15.43
CA ARG A 71 -4.08 16.34 15.76
C ARG A 71 -2.91 15.35 15.80
N LYS A 72 -3.17 14.07 16.09
CA LYS A 72 -2.15 13.00 16.05
C LYS A 72 -1.94 12.45 14.63
N VAL A 73 -3.00 12.37 13.84
CA VAL A 73 -3.01 11.78 12.49
C VAL A 73 -2.44 12.73 11.42
N ILE A 74 -2.74 14.03 11.52
CA ILE A 74 -2.27 15.06 10.58
C ILE A 74 -0.75 15.07 10.41
N PRO A 75 0.09 15.09 11.48
CA PRO A 75 1.55 15.09 11.29
C PRO A 75 2.04 13.82 10.58
N THR A 76 1.47 12.65 10.91
CA THR A 76 1.79 11.40 10.21
C THR A 76 1.43 11.47 8.73
N PHE A 77 0.27 12.06 8.38
CA PHE A 77 -0.12 12.26 6.99
C PHE A 77 0.84 13.18 6.24
N LEU A 78 1.23 14.30 6.86
CA LEU A 78 2.15 15.27 6.27
C LEU A 78 3.56 14.69 6.08
N ASP A 79 4.02 13.89 7.03
CA ASP A 79 5.31 13.20 6.94
C ASP A 79 5.32 12.19 5.78
N MET A 80 4.27 11.37 5.65
CA MET A 80 4.10 10.45 4.51
C MET A 80 4.08 11.21 3.17
N LEU A 81 3.43 12.37 3.10
CA LEU A 81 3.44 13.21 1.89
C LEU A 81 4.84 13.79 1.59
N ALA A 82 5.57 14.21 2.62
CA ALA A 82 6.93 14.69 2.47
C ALA A 82 7.86 13.58 1.97
N GLU A 83 7.78 12.38 2.55
CA GLU A 83 8.52 11.21 2.06
C GLU A 83 8.21 10.89 0.60
N LEU A 84 6.94 10.97 0.20
CA LEU A 84 6.56 10.76 -1.20
C LEU A 84 7.15 11.83 -2.11
N LYS A 85 7.16 13.09 -1.69
CA LYS A 85 7.73 14.19 -2.47
C LYS A 85 9.25 14.13 -2.56
N THR A 86 9.94 13.65 -1.54
CA THR A 86 11.41 13.67 -1.46
C THR A 86 12.06 12.38 -1.98
N LYS A 87 11.42 11.23 -1.81
CA LYS A 87 12.00 9.92 -2.19
C LYS A 87 11.57 9.44 -3.57
N TRP A 88 10.47 9.96 -4.12
CA TRP A 88 9.86 9.43 -5.36
C TRP A 88 9.80 10.42 -6.52
N PHE A 89 10.05 11.71 -6.26
CA PHE A 89 10.10 12.80 -7.24
C PHE A 89 11.52 13.38 -7.32
#